data_AF-A0A7J5BX98-F1
#
_entry.id   AF-A0A7J5BX98-F1
#
_cell.length_a   1.000
_cell.length_b   1.000
_cell.length_c   1.000
_cell.angle_alpha   90.00
_cell.angle_beta   90.00
_cell.angle_gamma   90.00
#
_symmetry.space_group_name_H-M   'P 1'
#
loop_
_entity.id
_entity.type
_entity.pdbx_description
1 polymer ?
#
loop_
_entity_poly.entity_id
_entity_poly.type
_entity_poly.pdbx_seq_one_letter_code
_entity_poly.pdbx_strand_id
1 'polypeptide(L)'
;MSNRFDQKPGMDYARCKDCGVTVSTRREADEHMNATLEQSETRHSHTMFIQNPTRPERIRSRVSDLVGDTINDALEELCSLVRGGQISHEEATTAISEWPDFRTAWDEGDF
;
A
#
# COMPACT_ATOMS: atom_id res chain seq x y z
N MET A 1 24.80 -2.20 -9.87
CA MET A 1 23.46 -2.27 -10.48
C MET A 1 22.45 -1.79 -9.45
N SER A 2 21.53 -0.89 -9.80
CA SER A 2 20.48 -0.43 -8.89
C SER A 2 19.35 -1.47 -8.86
N ASN A 3 18.95 -1.92 -7.68
CA ASN A 3 17.80 -2.81 -7.49
C ASN A 3 16.51 -2.00 -7.78
N ARG A 4 15.45 -2.65 -8.29
CA ARG A 4 14.13 -2.01 -8.52
C ARG A 4 13.56 -1.31 -7.28
N PHE A 5 14.00 -1.73 -6.10
CA PHE A 5 13.59 -1.17 -4.82
C PHE A 5 14.49 -0.04 -4.33
N ASP A 6 15.62 0.25 -4.99
CA ASP A 6 16.47 1.35 -4.56
C ASP A 6 15.92 2.68 -5.04
N GLN A 7 16.19 3.74 -4.27
CA GLN A 7 15.97 5.10 -4.73
C GLN A 7 16.87 5.41 -5.92
N LYS A 8 16.36 6.23 -6.83
CA LYS A 8 17.13 6.75 -7.95
C LYS A 8 18.07 7.86 -7.42
N PRO A 9 19.40 7.73 -7.57
CA PRO A 9 20.33 8.76 -7.11
C PRO A 9 20.07 10.11 -7.79
N GLY A 10 20.16 11.20 -7.03
CA GLY A 10 19.99 12.57 -7.55
C GLY A 10 18.56 12.99 -7.89
N MET A 11 17.55 12.17 -7.55
CA MET A 11 16.14 12.53 -7.72
C MET A 11 15.49 12.91 -6.38
N ASP A 12 14.74 14.02 -6.39
CA ASP A 12 13.90 14.45 -5.28
C ASP A 12 12.85 13.41 -4.88
N TYR A 13 12.50 13.40 -3.60
CA TYR A 13 11.52 12.47 -3.04
C TYR A 13 10.12 12.71 -3.61
N ALA A 14 9.65 13.96 -3.59
CA ALA A 14 8.31 14.31 -4.02
C ALA A 14 8.23 15.72 -4.60
N ARG A 15 7.14 15.98 -5.32
CA ARG A 15 6.77 17.28 -5.85
C ARG A 15 5.33 17.63 -5.47
N CYS A 16 5.10 18.83 -4.96
CA CYS A 16 3.77 19.36 -4.73
C CYS A 16 3.04 19.59 -6.06
N LYS A 17 1.83 19.04 -6.22
CA LYS A 17 1.02 19.23 -7.44
C LYS A 17 0.47 20.64 -7.57
N ASP A 18 0.17 21.29 -6.45
CA ASP A 18 -0.49 22.61 -6.44
C ASP A 18 0.48 23.77 -6.67
N CYS A 19 1.63 23.77 -5.99
CA CYS A 19 2.60 24.89 -6.07
C CYS A 19 3.95 24.51 -6.70
N GLY A 20 4.16 23.26 -7.07
CA GLY A 20 5.36 22.81 -7.80
C GLY A 20 6.63 22.63 -6.96
N VAL A 21 6.62 22.96 -5.66
CA VAL A 21 7.73 22.73 -4.72
C VAL A 21 8.20 21.28 -4.78
N THR A 22 9.51 21.07 -4.87
CA THR A 22 10.12 19.74 -4.72
C THR A 22 10.76 19.61 -3.35
N VAL A 23 10.75 18.39 -2.81
CA VAL A 23 11.31 18.06 -1.50
C VAL A 23 12.16 16.81 -1.60
N SER A 24 13.22 16.75 -0.82
CA SER A 24 14.22 15.69 -0.87
C SER A 24 13.88 14.54 0.08
N THR A 25 13.00 14.74 1.05
CA THR A 25 12.65 13.71 2.05
C THR A 25 11.15 13.58 2.30
N ARG A 26 10.75 12.43 2.86
CA ARG A 26 9.38 12.19 3.37
C ARG A 26 8.96 13.24 4.38
N ARG A 27 9.85 13.54 5.34
CA ARG A 27 9.60 14.51 6.42
C ARG A 27 9.29 15.89 5.84
N GLU A 28 10.06 16.35 4.87
CA GLU A 28 9.80 17.63 4.20
C GLU A 28 8.48 17.64 3.43
N ALA A 29 8.08 16.52 2.84
CA ALA A 29 6.76 16.40 2.21
C ALA A 29 5.63 16.54 3.22
N ASP A 30 5.75 15.87 4.38
CA ASP A 30 4.76 15.94 5.46
C ASP A 30 4.71 17.36 6.09
N GLU A 31 5.87 18.00 6.28
CA GLU A 31 5.98 19.38 6.74
C GLU A 31 5.31 20.37 5.77
N HIS A 32 5.52 20.20 4.46
CA HIS A 32 4.88 21.02 3.45
C HIS A 32 3.35 20.85 3.44
N MET A 33 2.84 19.63 3.57
CA MET A 33 1.40 19.37 3.66
C MET A 33 0.79 20.01 4.92
N ASN A 34 1.46 19.90 6.06
CA ASN A 34 0.97 20.50 7.31
C ASN A 34 0.99 22.03 7.25
N ALA A 35 2.09 22.63 6.77
CA ALA A 35 2.19 24.09 6.63
C ALA A 35 1.13 24.65 5.68
N THR A 36 0.85 23.95 4.58
CA THR A 36 -0.18 24.38 3.62
C THR A 36 -1.60 24.14 4.14
N LEU A 37 -1.82 23.13 4.98
CA LEU A 37 -3.10 22.93 5.68
C LEU A 37 -3.39 24.07 6.66
N GLU A 38 -2.41 24.47 7.47
CA GLU A 38 -2.54 25.54 8.46
C GLU A 38 -2.83 26.90 7.81
N GLN A 39 -2.27 27.14 6.62
CA GLN A 39 -2.50 28.36 5.83
C GLN A 39 -3.81 28.33 5.05
N SER A 40 -4.49 27.19 4.96
CA SER A 40 -5.69 27.02 4.15
C SER A 40 -6.95 27.52 4.85
N GLU A 41 -7.62 28.51 4.26
CA GLU A 41 -8.94 28.98 4.73
C GLU A 41 -10.01 27.89 4.66
N THR A 42 -9.86 26.95 3.72
CA THR A 42 -10.79 25.85 3.48
C THR A 42 -10.37 24.53 4.14
N ARG A 43 -9.31 24.54 4.98
CA ARG A 43 -8.75 23.33 5.63
C ARG A 43 -8.36 22.22 4.64
N HIS A 44 -7.78 22.60 3.51
CA HIS A 44 -7.23 21.66 2.54
C HIS A 44 -5.71 21.83 2.44
N SER A 45 -4.96 20.75 2.64
CA SER A 45 -3.51 20.71 2.41
C SER A 45 -3.23 20.65 0.91
N HIS A 46 -2.03 21.08 0.51
CA HIS A 46 -1.54 20.74 -0.81
C HIS A 46 -1.35 19.22 -0.96
N THR A 47 -1.34 18.76 -2.21
CA THR A 47 -1.16 17.36 -2.59
C THR A 47 0.27 17.10 -3.02
N MET A 48 0.95 16.16 -2.34
CA MET A 48 2.30 15.72 -2.73
C MET A 48 2.25 14.53 -3.69
N PHE A 49 3.00 14.61 -4.79
CA PHE A 49 3.27 13.50 -5.70
C PHE A 49 4.63 12.89 -5.38
N ILE A 50 4.64 11.69 -4.82
CA ILE A 50 5.87 10.97 -4.47
C ILE A 50 6.51 10.43 -5.76
N GLN A 51 7.75 10.82 -6.04
CA GLN A 51 8.49 10.49 -7.26
C GLN A 51 9.62 9.48 -7.01
N ASN A 52 10.29 9.59 -5.86
CA ASN A 52 11.44 8.75 -5.52
C ASN A 52 11.33 8.17 -4.10
N PRO A 53 10.34 7.29 -3.86
CA PRO A 53 10.13 6.69 -2.55
C PRO A 53 11.34 5.88 -2.09
N THR A 54 11.54 5.85 -0.77
CA THR A 54 12.58 5.07 -0.09
C THR A 54 12.44 3.58 -0.38
N ARG A 55 13.54 2.84 -0.20
CA ARG A 55 13.53 1.38 -0.36
C ARG A 55 12.45 0.69 0.50
N PRO A 56 12.30 1.00 1.80
CA PRO A 56 11.21 0.44 2.60
C PRO A 56 9.81 0.75 2.06
N GLU A 57 9.57 1.97 1.55
CA GLU A 57 8.28 2.33 0.95
C GLU A 57 8.00 1.52 -0.33
N ARG A 58 9.01 1.34 -1.19
CA ARG A 58 8.88 0.54 -2.41
C ARG A 58 8.63 -0.94 -2.12
N ILE A 59 9.34 -1.50 -1.15
CA ILE A 59 9.15 -2.90 -0.71
C ILE A 59 7.73 -3.07 -0.17
N ARG A 60 7.33 -2.20 0.76
CA ARG A 60 5.99 -2.23 1.35
C ARG A 60 4.90 -2.14 0.29
N SER A 61 4.99 -1.18 -0.63
CA SER A 61 4.03 -1.06 -1.74
C SER A 61 3.94 -2.36 -2.52
N ARG A 62 5.09 -2.92 -2.94
CA ARG A 62 5.07 -4.14 -3.75
C ARG A 62 4.53 -5.36 -3.00
N VAL A 63 4.84 -5.50 -1.71
CA VAL A 63 4.31 -6.57 -0.86
C VAL A 63 2.81 -6.38 -0.67
N SER A 64 2.35 -5.15 -0.41
CA SER A 64 0.92 -4.84 -0.28
C SER A 64 0.15 -5.14 -1.56
N ASP A 65 0.69 -4.79 -2.74
CA ASP A 65 0.06 -5.11 -4.03
C ASP A 65 -0.07 -6.64 -4.19
N LEU A 66 1.02 -7.38 -3.97
CA LEU A 66 1.02 -8.85 -4.13
C LEU A 66 0.04 -9.55 -3.18
N VAL A 67 0.07 -9.17 -1.90
CA VAL A 67 -0.80 -9.75 -0.87
C VAL A 67 -2.26 -9.34 -1.14
N GLY A 68 -2.50 -8.08 -1.47
CA GLY A 68 -3.82 -7.53 -1.74
C GLY A 68 -4.48 -8.19 -2.95
N ASP A 69 -3.76 -8.30 -4.07
CA ASP A 69 -4.24 -8.96 -5.29
C ASP A 69 -4.63 -10.42 -4.98
N THR A 70 -3.76 -11.16 -4.31
CA THR A 70 -4.01 -12.57 -3.95
C THR A 70 -5.23 -12.73 -3.04
N ILE A 71 -5.39 -11.86 -2.04
CA ILE A 71 -6.55 -11.88 -1.14
C ILE A 71 -7.83 -11.55 -1.91
N ASN A 72 -7.80 -10.54 -2.78
CA ASN A 72 -8.96 -10.15 -3.56
C ASN A 72 -9.41 -11.27 -4.50
N ASP A 73 -8.47 -11.91 -5.21
CA ASP A 73 -8.77 -13.04 -6.10
C ASP A 73 -9.43 -14.20 -5.32
N ALA A 74 -8.88 -14.56 -4.17
CA ALA A 74 -9.44 -15.61 -3.32
C ALA A 74 -10.84 -15.24 -2.79
N LEU A 75 -11.04 -13.98 -2.38
CA LEU A 75 -12.35 -13.50 -1.92
C LEU A 75 -13.39 -13.48 -3.04
N GLU A 76 -13.01 -13.10 -4.25
CA GLU A 76 -13.89 -13.13 -5.42
C GLU A 76 -14.35 -14.55 -5.74
N GLU A 77 -13.43 -15.52 -5.70
CA GLU A 77 -13.74 -16.94 -5.91
C GLU A 77 -14.69 -17.47 -4.83
N LEU A 78 -14.38 -17.23 -3.54
CA LEU A 78 -15.23 -17.63 -2.43
C LEU A 78 -16.63 -17.01 -2.52
N CYS A 79 -16.71 -15.71 -2.86
CA CYS A 79 -17.98 -15.03 -3.07
C CYS A 79 -18.77 -15.64 -4.22
N SER A 80 -18.11 -16.06 -5.30
CA SER A 80 -18.74 -16.75 -6.42
C SER A 80 -19.34 -18.09 -6.00
N LEU A 81 -18.61 -18.90 -5.23
CA LEU A 81 -19.10 -20.19 -4.71
C LEU A 81 -20.33 -20.01 -3.81
N VAL A 82 -20.30 -18.99 -2.93
CA VAL A 82 -21.42 -18.67 -2.04
C VAL A 82 -22.63 -18.17 -2.82
N ARG A 83 -22.44 -17.24 -3.76
CA ARG A 83 -23.54 -16.70 -4.60
C ARG A 83 -24.12 -17.76 -5.53
N GLY A 84 -23.31 -18.71 -5.97
CA GLY A 84 -23.73 -19.87 -6.76
C GLY A 84 -24.47 -20.94 -5.96
N GLY A 85 -24.53 -20.81 -4.62
CA GLY A 85 -25.16 -21.78 -3.74
C GLY A 85 -24.41 -23.10 -3.62
N GLN A 86 -23.12 -23.15 -4.00
CA GLN A 86 -22.29 -24.35 -3.90
C GLN A 86 -21.87 -24.60 -2.45
N ILE A 87 -21.64 -23.53 -1.69
CA ILE A 87 -21.38 -23.52 -0.25
C ILE A 87 -22.14 -22.37 0.40
N SER A 88 -22.40 -22.47 1.70
CA SER A 88 -22.93 -21.38 2.51
C SER A 88 -21.82 -20.43 2.98
N HIS A 89 -22.21 -19.21 3.37
CA HIS A 89 -21.29 -18.26 4.01
C HIS A 89 -20.70 -18.81 5.32
N GLU A 90 -21.48 -19.60 6.07
CA GLU A 90 -21.05 -20.23 7.32
C GLU A 90 -19.95 -21.26 7.06
N GLU A 91 -20.16 -22.18 6.10
CA GLU A 91 -19.15 -23.17 5.71
C GLU A 91 -17.84 -22.52 5.25
N ALA A 92 -17.94 -21.46 4.43
CA ALA A 92 -16.78 -20.69 4.00
C ALA A 92 -16.04 -20.05 5.19
N THR A 93 -16.79 -19.42 6.11
CA THR A 93 -16.20 -18.75 7.29
C THR A 93 -15.51 -19.74 8.22
N THR A 94 -16.15 -20.89 8.51
CA THR A 94 -15.56 -21.95 9.32
C THR A 94 -14.28 -22.47 8.68
N ALA A 95 -14.31 -22.80 7.39
CA ALA A 95 -13.13 -23.29 6.68
C ALA A 95 -11.98 -22.26 6.70
N ILE A 96 -12.26 -20.97 6.49
CA ILE A 96 -11.24 -19.91 6.57
C ILE A 96 -10.62 -19.82 7.96
N SER A 97 -11.42 -19.98 9.02
CA SER A 97 -10.94 -19.87 10.41
C SER A 97 -9.98 -20.98 10.84
N GLU A 98 -9.98 -22.10 10.12
CA GLU A 98 -9.07 -23.22 10.35
C GLU A 98 -7.70 -23.03 9.68
N TRP A 99 -7.58 -22.08 8.76
CA TRP A 99 -6.31 -21.75 8.11
C TRP A 99 -5.46 -20.82 8.98
N PRO A 100 -4.14 -21.03 9.04
CA PRO A 100 -3.24 -20.09 9.70
C PRO A 100 -3.33 -18.71 9.04
N ASP A 101 -3.12 -17.65 9.83
CA ASP A 101 -2.99 -16.32 9.24
C ASP A 101 -1.78 -16.26 8.28
N PHE A 102 -1.87 -15.36 7.30
CA PHE A 102 -0.86 -15.25 6.24
C PHE A 102 0.57 -15.07 6.78
N ARG A 103 0.72 -14.39 7.92
CA ARG A 103 2.04 -14.13 8.50
C ARG A 103 2.64 -15.40 9.10
N THR A 104 1.83 -16.19 9.80
CA THR A 104 2.21 -17.48 10.36
C THR A 104 2.60 -18.44 9.24
N ALA A 105 1.79 -18.51 8.18
CA ALA A 105 2.09 -19.33 7.01
C ALA A 105 3.38 -18.90 6.29
N TRP A 106 3.67 -17.60 6.23
CA TRP A 106 4.94 -17.09 5.70
C TRP A 106 6.11 -17.49 6.60
N ASP A 107 6.03 -17.27 7.91
CA ASP A 107 7.12 -17.56 8.84
C ASP A 107 7.43 -19.08 8.93
N GLU A 108 6.46 -19.94 8.65
CA GLU A 108 6.61 -21.41 8.58
C GLU A 108 7.06 -21.94 7.20
N GLY A 109 6.98 -21.11 6.16
CA GLY A 109 7.39 -21.50 4.82
C GLY A 109 8.91 -21.58 4.69
N ASP A 110 9.45 -22.78 4.43
CA ASP A 110 10.86 -22.94 4.04
C ASP A 110 11.06 -22.43 2.60
N PHE A 111 11.64 -21.24 2.45
CA PHE A 111 12.02 -20.63 1.17
C PHE A 111 13.40 -19.97 1.18
#